data_AF-K4LG27-F1
#
_entry.id   AF-K4LG27-F1
#
_cell.length_a   1.000
_cell.length_b   1.000
_cell.length_c   1.000
_cell.angle_alpha   90.00
_cell.angle_beta   90.00
_cell.angle_gamma   90.00
#
_symmetry.space_group_name_H-M   'P 1'
#
loop_
_entity.id
_entity.type
_entity.pdbx_description
1 polymer ?
#
loop_
_entity_poly.entity_id
_entity_poly.type
_entity_poly.pdbx_seq_one_letter_code
_entity_poly.pdbx_strand_id
1 'polypeptide(L)'
;MPGRSLSGASFYEYKLDQVMRRLAVDSYNYNWDRWGCYVDFIYRGERYCFEHSVKKAKERGIELRSGSEAFIQLVLTFEDLARILERGVYGLDKWVQGMRHQSSSAEGEVPGYFKVLGFEEIPSGPEEVQRRYQVMMERLPAEGTGNDDLQRLKEAADQALRYFQETQPNLH
;
A
#
# COMPACT_ATOMS: atom_id res chain seq x y z
N MET A 1 28.65 5.77 25.09
CA MET A 1 29.01 5.92 23.66
C MET A 1 27.95 6.78 22.98
N PRO A 2 28.33 7.60 21.99
CA PRO A 2 28.08 9.05 21.94
C PRO A 2 26.80 9.47 21.20
N GLY A 3 26.48 10.75 21.33
CA GLY A 3 25.18 11.37 21.09
C GLY A 3 24.60 11.24 19.68
N ARG A 4 23.29 11.03 19.64
CA ARG A 4 22.43 11.35 18.50
C ARG A 4 21.44 12.40 18.96
N SER A 5 21.41 13.53 18.27
CA SER A 5 20.42 14.58 18.43
C SER A 5 19.01 14.00 18.25
N LEU A 6 18.33 13.73 19.37
CA LEU A 6 16.89 13.40 19.45
C LEU A 6 16.10 14.67 19.12
N SER A 7 15.89 14.93 17.82
CA SER A 7 15.19 16.12 17.31
C SER A 7 13.84 15.71 16.73
N GLY A 8 12.74 16.12 17.38
CA GLY A 8 11.37 16.06 16.86
C GLY A 8 10.70 14.67 16.85
N ALA A 9 11.22 13.72 16.07
CA ALA A 9 10.50 12.48 15.74
C ALA A 9 10.13 11.62 16.97
N SER A 10 11.04 11.48 17.95
CA SER A 10 10.80 10.68 19.16
C SER A 10 9.65 11.22 20.04
N PHE A 11 9.40 12.54 20.02
CA PHE A 11 8.24 13.11 20.71
C PHE A 11 6.92 12.72 20.02
N TYR A 12 6.91 12.69 18.68
CA TYR A 12 5.73 12.34 17.91
C TYR A 12 5.44 10.84 17.88
N GLU A 13 6.46 9.99 18.03
CA GLU A 13 6.27 8.55 18.28
C GLU A 13 5.55 8.31 19.61
N TYR A 14 6.00 8.98 20.68
CA TYR A 14 5.31 8.93 21.97
C TYR A 14 3.87 9.48 21.88
N LYS A 15 3.68 10.60 21.18
CA LYS A 15 2.36 11.18 20.97
C LYS A 15 1.45 10.24 20.18
N LEU A 16 1.98 9.53 19.18
CA LEU A 16 1.22 8.55 18.42
C LEU A 16 0.65 7.45 19.32
N ASP A 17 1.46 6.88 20.23
CA ASP A 17 0.98 5.89 21.22
C ASP A 17 -0.18 6.45 22.07
N GLN A 18 -0.05 7.68 22.57
CA GLN A 18 -1.09 8.32 23.37
C GLN A 18 -2.39 8.51 22.58
N VAL A 19 -2.29 8.93 21.31
CA VAL A 19 -3.46 9.13 20.46
C VAL A 19 -4.12 7.79 20.10
N MET A 20 -3.35 6.76 19.78
CA MET A 20 -3.89 5.44 19.46
C MET A 20 -4.69 4.83 20.61
N ARG A 21 -4.22 5.01 21.86
CA ARG A 21 -4.98 4.61 23.06
C ARG A 21 -6.31 5.36 23.18
N ARG A 22 -6.31 6.67 22.91
CA ARG A 22 -7.52 7.51 22.95
C ARG A 22 -8.53 7.11 21.87
N LEU A 23 -8.05 6.63 20.73
CA LEU A 23 -8.87 6.11 19.65
C LEU A 23 -9.40 4.69 19.90
N ALA A 24 -9.02 4.06 21.01
CA ALA A 24 -9.36 2.67 21.34
C ALA A 24 -8.97 1.69 20.21
N VAL A 25 -7.79 1.90 19.63
CA VAL A 25 -7.21 1.03 18.59
C VAL A 25 -6.65 -0.24 19.22
N ASP A 26 -6.92 -1.39 18.60
CA ASP A 26 -6.56 -2.71 19.12
C ASP A 26 -5.06 -3.00 18.99
N SER A 27 -4.50 -2.70 17.81
CA SER A 27 -3.07 -2.82 17.52
C SER A 27 -2.70 -1.88 16.38
N TYR A 28 -1.44 -1.42 16.36
CA TYR A 28 -0.95 -0.57 15.28
C TYR A 28 0.53 -0.82 15.00
N ASN A 29 0.94 -0.50 13.78
CA ASN A 29 2.31 -0.47 13.31
C ASN A 29 2.54 0.85 12.55
N TYR A 30 3.78 1.34 12.53
CA TYR A 30 4.09 2.57 11.81
C TYR A 30 5.53 2.54 11.31
N ASN A 31 5.78 3.33 10.28
CA ASN A 31 7.13 3.63 9.81
C ASN A 31 7.19 5.07 9.33
N TRP A 32 8.37 5.66 9.42
CA TRP A 32 8.68 6.90 8.75
C TRP A 32 10.11 6.83 8.22
N ASP A 33 10.29 7.22 6.97
CA ASP A 33 11.57 7.25 6.30
C ASP A 33 11.90 8.69 5.86
N ARG A 34 12.88 8.83 4.96
CA ARG A 34 13.29 10.15 4.45
C ARG A 34 12.20 10.82 3.60
N TRP A 35 11.32 10.05 2.98
CA TRP A 35 10.42 10.48 1.91
C TRP A 35 8.94 10.44 2.31
N GLY A 36 8.58 9.68 3.33
CA GLY A 36 7.21 9.57 3.81
C GLY A 36 7.07 8.76 5.10
N CYS A 37 5.83 8.40 5.38
CA CYS A 37 5.43 7.66 6.56
C CYS A 37 4.10 6.92 6.33
N TYR A 38 3.88 5.89 7.14
CA TYR A 38 2.60 5.23 7.24
C TYR A 38 2.28 4.87 8.69
N VAL A 39 0.99 4.72 8.98
CA VAL A 39 0.45 4.20 10.22
C VAL A 39 -0.68 3.23 9.88
N ASP A 40 -0.47 1.98 10.22
CA ASP A 40 -1.41 0.88 10.04
C ASP A 40 -2.01 0.51 11.39
N PHE A 41 -3.31 0.29 11.46
CA PHE A 41 -3.94 -0.10 12.70
C PHE A 41 -5.19 -0.95 12.50
N ILE A 42 -5.50 -1.77 13.52
CA ILE A 42 -6.73 -2.56 13.60
C ILE A 42 -7.69 -1.84 14.54
N TYR A 43 -8.90 -1.61 14.07
CA TYR A 43 -9.99 -1.05 14.87
C TYR A 43 -11.26 -1.87 14.64
N ARG A 44 -11.77 -2.49 15.70
CA ARG A 44 -12.98 -3.33 15.67
C ARG A 44 -12.91 -4.47 14.65
N GLY A 45 -11.72 -5.05 14.52
CA GLY A 45 -11.47 -6.19 13.61
C GLY A 45 -11.18 -5.81 12.15
N GLU A 46 -11.22 -4.52 11.81
CA GLU A 46 -10.92 -4.03 10.46
C GLU A 46 -9.56 -3.32 10.43
N ARG A 47 -8.83 -3.45 9.31
CA ARG A 47 -7.51 -2.84 9.13
C ARG A 47 -7.62 -1.50 8.39
N TYR A 48 -6.90 -0.51 8.90
CA TYR A 48 -6.78 0.83 8.34
C TYR A 48 -5.31 1.17 8.11
N CYS A 49 -5.06 1.94 7.06
CA CYS A 49 -3.73 2.43 6.70
C CYS A 49 -3.84 3.91 6.35
N PHE A 50 -3.03 4.73 7.02
CA PHE A 50 -2.86 6.13 6.69
C PHE A 50 -1.43 6.36 6.25
N GLU A 51 -1.28 6.94 5.07
CA GLU A 51 0.03 7.22 4.50
C GLU A 51 0.17 8.70 4.18
N HIS A 52 1.36 9.24 4.41
CA HIS A 52 1.69 10.58 3.98
C HIS A 52 3.12 10.62 3.44
N SER A 53 3.36 11.46 2.44
CA SER A 53 4.68 11.57 1.82
C SER A 53 4.93 12.95 1.24
N VAL A 54 6.21 13.27 1.06
CA VAL A 54 6.64 14.52 0.41
C VAL A 54 6.05 14.62 -1.00
N LYS A 55 5.96 13.50 -1.73
CA LYS A 55 5.34 13.45 -3.06
C LYS A 55 3.84 13.77 -3.02
N LYS A 56 3.08 13.08 -2.15
CA LYS A 56 1.62 13.32 -1.99
C LYS A 56 1.32 14.76 -1.56
N ALA A 57 2.16 15.33 -0.69
CA ALA A 57 2.02 16.71 -0.26
C ALA A 57 2.28 17.70 -1.41
N LYS A 58 3.37 17.48 -2.18
CA LYS A 58 3.76 18.34 -3.29
C LYS A 58 2.70 18.37 -4.40
N GLU A 59 2.07 17.24 -4.70
CA GLU A 59 0.94 17.15 -5.65
C GLU A 59 -0.25 18.03 -5.24
N ARG A 60 -0.40 18.31 -3.94
CA ARG A 60 -1.44 19.18 -3.38
C ARG A 60 -0.96 20.61 -3.11
N GLY A 61 0.25 20.97 -3.58
CA GLY A 61 0.84 22.28 -3.38
C GLY A 61 1.39 22.53 -1.96
N ILE A 62 1.54 21.47 -1.15
CA ILE A 62 2.10 21.54 0.20
C ILE A 62 3.58 21.15 0.13
N GLU A 63 4.47 22.06 0.51
CA GLU A 63 5.90 21.76 0.58
C GLU A 63 6.25 21.12 1.93
N LEU A 64 6.66 19.86 1.89
CA LEU A 64 7.26 19.16 3.02
C LEU A 64 8.76 19.01 2.80
N ARG A 65 9.54 19.19 3.87
CA ARG A 65 11.01 19.11 3.83
C ARG A 65 11.50 17.66 3.97
N SER A 66 10.74 16.80 4.63
CA SER A 66 11.14 15.40 4.88
C SER A 66 9.96 14.50 5.24
N GLY A 67 10.19 13.18 5.19
CA GLY A 67 9.24 12.17 5.67
C GLY A 67 8.96 12.27 7.17
N SER A 68 9.89 12.80 7.98
CA SER A 68 9.62 13.11 9.39
C SER A 68 8.59 14.23 9.57
N GLU A 69 8.57 15.25 8.70
CA GLU A 69 7.49 16.25 8.70
C GLU A 69 6.15 15.66 8.26
N ALA A 70 6.17 14.76 7.28
CA ALA A 70 4.98 13.99 6.90
C ALA A 70 4.43 13.19 8.09
N PHE A 71 5.31 12.53 8.85
CA PHE A 71 4.93 11.80 10.06
C PHE A 71 4.34 12.71 11.13
N ILE A 72 4.97 13.85 11.39
CA ILE A 72 4.45 14.84 12.34
C ILE A 72 3.03 15.28 11.96
N GLN A 73 2.80 15.63 10.70
CA GLN A 73 1.47 16.02 10.22
C GLN A 73 0.46 14.88 10.37
N LEU A 74 0.87 13.65 10.10
CA LEU A 74 0.01 12.49 10.24
C LEU A 74 -0.40 12.27 11.72
N VAL A 75 0.55 12.35 12.66
CA VAL A 75 0.28 12.25 14.10
C VAL A 75 -0.65 13.37 14.58
N LEU A 76 -0.44 14.61 14.12
CA LEU A 76 -1.32 15.74 14.46
C LEU A 76 -2.75 15.53 13.94
N THR A 77 -2.88 14.94 12.75
CA THR A 77 -4.19 14.61 12.16
C THR A 77 -4.92 13.58 13.02
N PHE A 78 -4.24 12.56 13.52
CA PHE A 78 -4.84 11.61 14.47
C PHE A 78 -5.23 12.30 15.79
N GLU A 79 -4.45 13.27 16.27
CA GLU A 79 -4.77 14.03 17.48
C GLU A 79 -6.02 14.92 17.30
N ASP A 80 -6.18 15.53 16.13
CA ASP A 80 -7.42 16.23 15.76
C ASP A 80 -8.61 15.28 15.70
N LEU A 81 -8.42 14.11 15.09
CA LEU A 81 -9.45 13.09 14.98
C LEU A 81 -9.89 12.59 16.37
N ALA A 82 -8.95 12.27 17.27
CA ALA A 82 -9.26 11.89 18.64
C ALA A 82 -10.06 12.98 19.37
N ARG A 83 -9.70 14.26 19.19
CA ARG A 83 -10.44 15.39 19.78
C ARG A 83 -11.87 15.50 19.25
N ILE A 84 -12.12 15.22 17.97
CA ILE A 84 -13.47 15.23 17.39
C ILE A 84 -14.34 14.15 18.02
N LEU A 85 -13.78 12.94 18.20
CA LEU A 85 -14.48 11.82 18.83
C LEU A 85 -14.82 12.07 20.29
N GLU A 86 -13.85 12.55 21.06
CA GLU A 86 -14.03 12.86 22.49
C GLU A 86 -15.09 13.94 22.73
N ARG A 87 -15.22 14.88 21.80
CA ARG A 87 -16.26 15.92 21.84
C ARG A 87 -17.65 15.38 21.46
N GLY A 88 -17.76 14.12 21.05
CA GLY A 88 -19.02 13.51 20.62
C GLY A 88 -19.60 14.11 19.34
N VAL A 89 -18.80 14.85 18.57
CA VAL A 89 -19.26 15.51 17.33
C VAL A 89 -19.62 14.46 16.27
N TYR A 90 -18.92 13.32 16.27
CA TYR A 90 -19.20 12.19 15.38
C TYR A 90 -18.59 10.89 15.93
N GLY A 91 -19.15 9.73 15.57
CA GLY A 91 -18.58 8.41 15.91
C GLY A 91 -17.50 7.98 14.92
N LEU A 92 -16.43 7.34 15.42
CA LEU A 92 -15.33 6.84 14.58
C LEU A 92 -15.85 5.81 13.57
N ASP A 93 -16.80 4.97 13.98
CA ASP A 93 -17.48 3.98 13.16
C ASP A 93 -18.08 4.56 11.87
N LYS A 94 -18.65 5.77 11.92
CA LYS A 94 -19.22 6.43 10.73
C LYS A 94 -18.16 7.03 9.82
N TRP A 95 -17.04 7.51 10.37
CA TRP A 95 -15.90 8.00 9.57
C TRP A 95 -15.16 6.85 8.89
N VAL A 96 -14.95 5.79 9.65
CA VAL A 96 -14.19 4.62 9.25
C VAL A 96 -14.87 3.84 8.10
N GLN A 97 -16.21 3.87 8.02
CA GLN A 97 -16.93 3.38 6.85
C GLN A 97 -16.59 4.14 5.55
N GLY A 98 -16.35 5.45 5.63
CA GLY A 98 -15.91 6.27 4.50
C GLY A 98 -14.40 6.22 4.25
N MET A 99 -13.62 5.94 5.30
CA MET A 99 -12.16 5.76 5.26
C MET A 99 -11.73 4.32 4.99
N ARG A 100 -12.61 3.44 4.46
CA ARG A 100 -12.16 2.23 3.78
C ARG A 100 -11.31 2.64 2.58
N HIS A 101 -10.08 3.06 2.87
CA HIS A 101 -8.97 2.87 1.98
C HIS A 101 -8.95 1.38 1.80
N GLN A 102 -9.38 0.96 0.60
CA GLN A 102 -8.89 -0.24 -0.04
C GLN A 102 -7.46 -0.41 0.48
N SER A 103 -7.29 -1.38 1.36
CA SER A 103 -5.96 -1.81 1.74
C SER A 103 -5.22 -1.93 0.43
N SER A 104 -4.11 -1.21 0.35
CA SER A 104 -3.05 -1.37 -0.63
C SER A 104 -2.46 -2.78 -0.51
N SER A 105 -3.30 -3.80 -0.63
CA SER A 105 -3.02 -4.96 -1.43
C SER A 105 -3.23 -4.52 -2.87
N ALA A 106 -2.51 -5.15 -3.78
CA ALA A 106 -2.64 -4.88 -5.20
C ALA A 106 -4.00 -5.38 -5.75
N GLU A 107 -5.09 -4.69 -5.41
CA GLU A 107 -6.34 -4.70 -6.17
C GLU A 107 -6.35 -3.53 -7.16
N GLY A 108 -5.18 -3.24 -7.75
CA GLY A 108 -5.20 -2.68 -9.09
C GLY A 108 -5.88 -3.74 -9.94
N GLU A 109 -7.06 -3.41 -10.48
CA GLU A 109 -7.78 -4.20 -11.48
C GLU A 109 -6.81 -5.11 -12.23
N VAL A 110 -6.91 -6.43 -12.01
CA VAL A 110 -5.90 -7.39 -12.48
C VAL A 110 -5.50 -7.01 -13.90
N PRO A 111 -4.24 -6.56 -14.10
CA PRO A 111 -3.84 -6.00 -15.38
C PRO A 111 -4.22 -6.95 -16.50
N GLY A 112 -4.71 -6.41 -17.63
CA GLY A 112 -5.28 -7.24 -18.70
C GLY A 112 -4.37 -8.40 -19.13
N TYR A 113 -3.05 -8.24 -19.03
CA TYR A 113 -2.07 -9.30 -19.30
C TYR A 113 -2.14 -10.48 -18.31
N PHE A 114 -2.45 -10.28 -17.04
CA PHE A 114 -2.71 -11.36 -16.09
C PHE A 114 -4.04 -12.07 -16.39
N LYS A 115 -5.08 -11.33 -16.78
CA LYS A 115 -6.36 -11.92 -17.22
C LYS A 115 -6.20 -12.77 -18.48
N VAL A 116 -5.38 -12.33 -19.44
CA VAL A 116 -5.02 -13.11 -20.66
C VAL A 116 -4.31 -14.42 -20.30
N LEU A 117 -3.51 -14.42 -19.24
CA LEU A 117 -2.85 -15.62 -18.69
C LEU A 117 -3.76 -16.42 -17.73
N GLY A 118 -5.05 -16.08 -17.63
CA GLY A 118 -6.04 -16.82 -16.85
C GLY A 118 -5.91 -16.64 -15.33
N PHE A 119 -5.27 -15.55 -14.89
CA PHE A 119 -5.21 -15.19 -13.49
C PHE A 119 -6.40 -14.31 -13.10
N GLU A 120 -7.11 -14.72 -12.05
CA GLU A 120 -8.18 -13.94 -11.41
C GLU A 120 -7.64 -12.98 -10.35
N GLU A 121 -6.39 -13.19 -9.91
CA GLU A 121 -5.65 -12.41 -8.92
C GLU A 121 -4.18 -12.27 -9.34
N ILE A 122 -3.47 -11.25 -8.86
CA ILE A 122 -2.05 -11.08 -9.18
C ILE A 122 -1.25 -12.26 -8.59
N PRO A 123 -0.48 -13.00 -9.40
CA PRO A 123 0.24 -14.17 -8.94
C PRO A 123 1.32 -13.81 -7.91
N SER A 124 1.63 -14.75 -7.00
CA SER A 124 2.59 -14.53 -5.91
C SER A 124 4.05 -14.39 -6.37
N GLY A 125 4.35 -14.66 -7.64
CA GLY A 125 5.70 -14.50 -8.18
C GLY A 125 5.84 -14.90 -9.65
N PRO A 126 7.00 -14.60 -10.26
CA PRO A 126 7.28 -14.85 -11.68
C PRO A 126 7.26 -16.34 -12.06
N GLU A 127 7.53 -17.25 -11.11
CA GLU A 127 7.50 -18.69 -11.34
C GLU A 127 6.08 -19.20 -11.67
N GLU A 128 5.05 -18.60 -11.07
CA GLU A 128 3.66 -18.99 -11.31
C GLU A 128 3.19 -18.54 -12.70
N VAL A 129 3.65 -17.36 -13.14
CA VAL A 129 3.43 -16.86 -14.51
C VAL A 129 4.01 -17.83 -15.54
N GLN A 130 5.25 -18.29 -15.33
CA GLN A 130 5.92 -19.23 -16.25
C GLN A 130 5.22 -20.59 -16.31
N ARG A 131 4.83 -21.15 -15.16
CA ARG A 131 4.07 -22.41 -15.10
C ARG A 131 2.75 -22.30 -15.85
N ARG A 132 2.00 -21.21 -15.62
CA ARG A 132 0.72 -20.97 -16.27
C ARG A 132 0.85 -20.78 -17.78
N TYR A 133 1.87 -20.04 -18.20
CA TYR A 133 2.21 -19.86 -19.62
C TYR A 133 2.53 -21.19 -20.32
N GLN A 134 3.31 -22.08 -19.69
CA GLN A 134 3.62 -23.41 -20.24
C GLN A 134 2.35 -24.25 -20.42
N VAL A 135 1.49 -24.31 -19.40
CA VAL A 135 0.21 -25.04 -19.46
C VAL A 135 -0.72 -24.48 -20.55
N MET A 136 -0.72 -23.16 -20.77
CA MET A 136 -1.51 -22.55 -21.85
C MET A 136 -0.93 -22.84 -23.24
N MET A 137 0.40 -22.84 -23.40
CA MET A 137 1.05 -23.25 -24.65
C MET A 137 0.77 -24.71 -25.00
N GLU A 138 0.75 -25.61 -24.02
CA GLU A 138 0.43 -27.03 -24.23
C GLU A 138 -1.03 -27.27 -24.64
N ARG A 139 -1.94 -26.33 -24.32
CA ARG A 139 -3.38 -26.43 -24.62
C ARG A 139 -3.79 -25.74 -25.92
N LEU A 140 -2.88 -25.04 -26.60
CA LEU A 140 -3.18 -24.36 -27.85
C LEU A 140 -3.32 -25.37 -29.00
N PRO A 141 -4.42 -25.31 -29.78
CA PRO A 141 -4.59 -26.17 -30.96
C PRO A 141 -3.56 -25.80 -32.03
N ALA A 142 -2.95 -26.82 -32.65
CA ALA A 142 -1.85 -26.69 -33.61
C ALA A 142 -2.25 -26.12 -34.99
N GLU A 143 -3.49 -25.69 -35.20
CA GLU A 143 -3.99 -25.30 -36.53
C GLU A 143 -4.52 -23.85 -36.59
N GLY A 144 -3.87 -23.06 -37.44
CA GLY A 144 -4.49 -22.03 -38.28
C GLY A 144 -4.83 -20.68 -37.66
N THR A 145 -5.26 -20.62 -36.40
CA THR A 145 -5.65 -19.37 -35.70
C THR A 145 -4.70 -19.02 -34.55
N GLY A 146 -3.80 -19.93 -34.20
CA GLY A 146 -2.97 -19.85 -32.99
C GLY A 146 -1.80 -18.86 -33.03
N ASN A 147 -1.41 -18.29 -34.18
CA ASN A 147 -0.24 -17.38 -34.22
C ASN A 147 -0.50 -16.05 -33.49
N ASP A 148 -1.68 -15.47 -33.67
CA ASP A 148 -2.05 -14.21 -33.00
C ASP A 148 -2.27 -14.43 -31.50
N ASP A 149 -2.84 -15.58 -31.11
CA ASP A 149 -3.06 -15.93 -29.72
C ASP A 149 -1.76 -16.31 -28.99
N LEU A 150 -0.84 -17.01 -29.67
CA LEU A 150 0.53 -17.26 -29.19
C LEU A 150 1.29 -15.97 -28.97
N GLN A 151 1.18 -15.02 -29.90
CA GLN A 151 1.84 -13.73 -29.78
C GLN A 151 1.29 -12.92 -28.61
N ARG A 152 -0.04 -12.89 -28.44
CA ARG A 152 -0.70 -12.24 -27.28
C ARG A 152 -0.29 -12.86 -25.94
N LEU A 153 -0.21 -14.18 -25.86
CA LEU A 153 0.23 -14.88 -24.64
C LEU A 153 1.69 -14.59 -24.31
N LYS A 154 2.55 -14.52 -25.33
CA LYS A 154 3.96 -14.17 -25.16
C LYS A 154 4.13 -12.73 -24.68
N GLU A 155 3.44 -11.79 -25.31
CA GLU A 155 3.45 -10.38 -24.91
C GLU A 155 2.91 -10.18 -23.48
N ALA A 156 1.84 -10.90 -23.12
CA ALA A 156 1.29 -10.88 -21.77
C ALA A 156 2.25 -11.46 -20.72
N ALA A 157 2.96 -12.55 -21.05
CA ALA A 157 3.97 -13.15 -20.17
C ALA A 157 5.16 -12.21 -19.96
N ASP A 158 5.67 -11.57 -21.01
CA ASP A 158 6.77 -10.61 -20.90
C ASP A 158 6.38 -9.39 -20.06
N GLN A 159 5.14 -8.88 -20.22
CA GLN A 159 4.61 -7.78 -19.39
C GLN A 159 4.43 -8.19 -17.93
N ALA A 160 3.92 -9.40 -17.67
CA ALA A 160 3.79 -9.93 -16.32
C ALA A 160 5.14 -10.10 -15.62
N LEU A 161 6.18 -10.55 -16.34
CA LEU A 161 7.54 -10.67 -15.79
C LEU A 161 8.17 -9.30 -15.50
N ARG A 162 7.94 -8.30 -16.37
CA ARG A 162 8.38 -6.92 -16.12
C ARG A 162 7.72 -6.32 -14.88
N TYR A 163 6.43 -6.60 -14.66
CA TYR A 163 5.72 -6.17 -13.44
C TYR A 163 6.45 -6.63 -12.17
N PHE A 164 6.91 -7.89 -12.11
CA PHE A 164 7.69 -8.36 -10.97
C PHE A 164 9.09 -7.73 -10.87
N GLN A 165 9.74 -7.44 -12.00
CA GLN A 165 11.06 -6.76 -12.01
C GLN A 165 10.97 -5.30 -11.54
N GLU A 166 9.93 -4.57 -11.93
CA GLU A 166 9.71 -3.18 -11.53
C GLU A 166 9.18 -3.05 -10.10
N THR A 167 8.48 -4.08 -9.60
CA THR A 167 7.92 -4.11 -8.24
C THR A 167 8.89 -4.69 -7.20
N GLN A 168 9.89 -5.48 -7.62
CA GLN A 168 10.93 -6.07 -6.73
C GLN A 168 12.38 -5.51 -6.89
N PRO A 169 12.66 -4.22 -7.20
CA PRO A 169 14.06 -3.81 -7.39
C PRO A 169 14.87 -3.62 -6.10
N ASN A 170 14.35 -3.81 -4.88
CA ASN A 170 15.15 -3.64 -3.65
C ASN A 170 14.73 -4.58 -2.51
N LEU A 171 15.19 -5.83 -2.55
CA LEU A 171 15.55 -6.58 -1.34
C LEU A 171 16.96 -7.13 -1.54
N HIS A 172 17.96 -6.29 -1.26
CA HIS A 172 19.34 -6.72 -1.02
C HIS A 172 19.93 -5.90 0.11
#